data_AF-A0A0M9E971-F1
#
_entry.id   AF-A0A0M9E971-F1
#
_cell.length_a   1.000
_cell.length_b   1.000
_cell.length_c   1.000
_cell.angle_alpha   90.00
_cell.angle_beta   90.00
_cell.angle_gamma   90.00
#
_symmetry.space_group_name_H-M   'P 1'
#
loop_
_entity.id
_entity.type
_entity.pdbx_description
1 polymer ?
#
loop_
_entity_poly.entity_id
_entity_poly.type
_entity_poly.pdbx_seq_one_letter_code
_entity_poly.pdbx_strand_id
1 'polypeptide(L)'
;MKKLSITTILIILFPLSTFAKSPYYMSIHTAGHVFESNRNIGDTFLLGLGLGYHFNKHLNAAVRLYTGKYKIQRPVVYGLVKRKKYL
;
A
#
# COMPACT_ATOMS: atom_id res chain seq x y z
N MET A 1 -6.04 43.64 -33.59
CA MET A 1 -5.37 42.32 -33.52
C MET A 1 -4.54 42.06 -32.26
N LYS A 2 -4.23 43.06 -31.40
CA LYS A 2 -3.40 42.86 -30.18
C LYS A 2 -4.15 42.32 -28.94
N LYS A 3 -5.48 42.44 -28.88
CA LYS A 3 -6.29 42.02 -27.72
C LYS A 3 -6.35 40.50 -27.53
N LEU A 4 -6.23 39.72 -28.61
CA LEU A 4 -6.26 38.25 -28.54
C LEU A 4 -5.07 37.67 -27.77
N SER A 5 -3.90 38.33 -27.82
CA SER A 5 -2.66 37.83 -27.21
C SER A 5 -2.73 37.82 -25.67
N ILE A 6 -3.36 38.84 -25.09
CA ILE A 6 -3.45 39.00 -23.63
C ILE A 6 -4.38 37.94 -23.02
N THR A 7 -5.49 37.64 -23.69
CA THR A 7 -6.43 36.59 -23.27
C THR A 7 -5.78 35.20 -23.26
N THR A 8 -4.94 34.89 -24.25
CA THR A 8 -4.25 33.59 -24.31
C THR A 8 -3.20 33.46 -23.20
N ILE A 9 -2.48 34.55 -22.90
CA ILE A 9 -1.50 34.61 -21.80
C ILE A 9 -2.20 34.41 -20.45
N LEU A 10 -3.39 34.98 -20.25
CA LEU A 10 -4.19 34.77 -19.04
C LEU A 10 -4.65 33.31 -18.88
N ILE A 11 -5.06 32.64 -19.95
CA ILE A 11 -5.48 31.23 -19.91
C ILE A 11 -4.31 30.30 -19.53
N ILE A 12 -3.09 30.64 -19.93
CA ILE A 12 -1.88 29.87 -19.59
C ILE A 12 -1.42 30.15 -18.15
N LEU A 13 -1.50 31.39 -17.69
CA LEU A 13 -1.08 31.79 -16.33
C LEU A 13 -2.08 31.38 -15.24
N PHE A 14 -3.35 31.25 -15.58
CA PHE A 14 -4.39 30.79 -14.67
C PHE A 14 -4.86 29.41 -15.11
N PRO A 15 -4.20 28.32 -14.69
CA PRO A 15 -4.71 26.99 -14.95
C PRO A 15 -6.10 26.90 -14.31
N LEU A 16 -7.13 26.85 -15.15
CA LEU A 16 -8.48 26.48 -14.74
C LEU A 16 -8.38 25.07 -14.19
N SER A 17 -8.18 24.96 -12.87
CA SER A 17 -8.29 23.72 -12.11
C SER A 17 -9.77 23.38 -11.94
N THR A 18 -10.51 23.29 -13.05
CA THR A 18 -11.93 22.93 -13.08
C THR A 18 -12.14 21.43 -13.29
N PHE A 19 -11.09 20.61 -13.16
CA PHE A 19 -11.30 19.20 -12.89
C PHE A 19 -11.58 19.05 -11.40
N ALA A 20 -12.87 19.00 -11.04
CA ALA A 20 -13.30 18.53 -9.74
C ALA A 20 -12.59 17.18 -9.49
N LYS A 21 -11.57 17.18 -8.62
CA LYS A 21 -10.77 16.01 -8.35
C LYS A 21 -11.73 14.94 -7.85
N SER A 22 -11.88 13.84 -8.60
CA SER A 22 -12.72 12.74 -8.18
C SER A 22 -12.30 12.35 -6.76
N PRO A 23 -13.24 12.26 -5.81
CA PRO A 23 -12.91 11.82 -4.46
C PRO A 23 -12.45 10.36 -4.47
N TYR A 24 -12.74 9.60 -5.52
CA TYR A 24 -12.27 8.23 -5.71
C TYR A 24 -10.86 8.19 -6.31
N TYR A 25 -10.04 7.26 -5.83
CA TYR A 25 -8.70 7.01 -6.37
C TYR A 25 -8.38 5.51 -6.42
N MET A 26 -7.47 5.16 -7.33
CA MET A 26 -6.86 3.83 -7.41
C MET A 26 -5.35 3.95 -7.16
N SER A 27 -4.77 2.98 -6.49
CA SER A 27 -3.36 3.02 -6.07
C SER A 27 -2.73 1.63 -6.08
N ILE A 28 -1.43 1.58 -6.35
CA ILE A 28 -0.62 0.36 -6.26
C ILE A 28 0.24 0.48 -4.99
N HIS A 29 0.25 -0.57 -4.17
CA HIS A 29 0.95 -0.60 -2.89
C HIS A 29 1.91 -1.78 -2.83
N THR A 30 3.02 -1.58 -2.15
CA THR A 30 3.95 -2.64 -1.79
C THR A 30 4.18 -2.61 -0.28
N ALA A 31 4.29 -3.76 0.36
CA ALA A 31 4.53 -3.83 1.80
C ALA A 31 5.34 -5.08 2.16
N GLY A 32 6.19 -4.98 3.18
CA GLY A 32 6.73 -6.14 3.86
C GLY A 32 5.76 -6.59 4.95
N HIS A 33 5.52 -7.91 5.05
CA HIS A 33 4.69 -8.46 6.12
C HIS A 33 5.37 -9.69 6.74
N VAL A 34 5.47 -9.68 8.06
CA VAL A 34 5.94 -10.81 8.87
C VAL A 34 4.72 -11.50 9.44
N PHE A 35 4.51 -12.76 9.06
CA PHE A 35 3.48 -13.60 9.65
C PHE A 35 4.10 -14.46 10.75
N GLU A 36 3.73 -14.18 11.98
CA GLU A 36 4.08 -15.02 13.13
C GLU A 36 2.86 -15.85 13.54
N SER A 37 3.02 -17.16 13.52
CA SER A 37 2.10 -18.10 14.17
C SER A 37 2.89 -18.96 15.14
N ASN A 38 2.22 -19.53 16.15
CA ASN A 38 2.85 -20.35 17.20
C ASN A 38 3.78 -21.48 16.71
N ARG A 39 3.76 -21.83 15.41
CA ARG A 39 4.63 -22.85 14.82
C ARG A 39 5.58 -22.36 13.74
N ASN A 40 5.39 -21.17 13.16
CA ASN A 40 6.13 -20.74 11.98
C ASN A 40 6.24 -19.21 11.95
N ILE A 41 7.42 -18.72 11.57
CA ILE A 41 7.65 -17.33 11.17
C ILE A 41 7.81 -17.32 9.65
N GLY A 42 7.13 -16.43 8.97
CA GLY A 42 7.24 -16.31 7.52
C GLY A 42 7.22 -14.86 7.07
N ASP A 43 8.23 -14.47 6.31
CA ASP A 43 8.29 -13.14 5.72
C ASP A 43 7.75 -13.20 4.30
N THR A 44 7.06 -12.14 3.90
CA THR A 44 6.64 -11.97 2.52
C THR A 44 6.67 -10.52 2.10
N PHE A 45 6.89 -10.35 0.80
CA PHE A 45 6.64 -9.11 0.11
C PHE A 45 5.24 -9.16 -0.49
N LEU A 46 4.40 -8.21 -0.10
CA LEU A 46 3.03 -8.06 -0.57
C LEU A 46 2.97 -7.01 -1.65
N LEU A 47 2.36 -7.38 -2.77
CA LEU A 47 1.90 -6.44 -3.79
C LEU A 47 0.40 -6.28 -3.63
N GLY A 48 -0.10 -5.05 -3.69
CA GLY A 48 -1.52 -4.80 -3.50
C GLY A 48 -2.08 -3.72 -4.40
N LEU A 49 -3.38 -3.83 -4.67
CA LEU A 49 -4.18 -2.80 -5.32
C LEU A 49 -5.11 -2.19 -4.28
N GLY A 50 -5.21 -0.86 -4.29
CA GLY A 50 -6.05 -0.09 -3.39
C GLY A 50 -7.06 0.74 -4.16
N LEU A 51 -8.32 0.65 -3.77
CA LEU A 51 -9.41 1.54 -4.19
C LEU A 51 -9.82 2.37 -2.98
N GLY A 52 -9.87 3.68 -3.12
CA GLY A 52 -10.18 4.56 -1.99
C GLY A 52 -11.03 5.76 -2.34
N TYR A 53 -11.49 6.43 -1.29
CA TYR A 53 -12.33 7.60 -1.30
C TYR A 53 -11.81 8.66 -0.32
N HIS A 54 -11.70 9.90 -0.77
CA HIS A 54 -11.38 11.06 0.05
C HIS A 54 -12.67 11.71 0.56
N PHE A 55 -12.92 11.67 1.87
CA PHE A 55 -14.01 12.42 2.49
C PHE A 55 -13.66 13.92 2.54
N ASN A 56 -12.40 14.24 2.80
CA ASN A 56 -11.84 15.59 2.76
C ASN A 56 -10.30 15.54 2.63
N LYS A 57 -9.64 16.70 2.79
CA LYS A 57 -8.16 16.83 2.71
C LYS A 57 -7.38 16.09 3.80
N HIS A 58 -8.02 15.66 4.89
CA HIS A 58 -7.41 15.00 6.04
C HIS A 58 -7.87 13.55 6.22
N LEU A 59 -9.06 13.20 5.74
CA LEU A 59 -9.69 11.90 5.96
C LEU A 59 -9.95 11.19 4.64
N ASN A 60 -9.48 9.95 4.56
CA ASN A 60 -9.75 9.02 3.47
C ASN A 60 -10.06 7.63 4.01
N ALA A 61 -10.73 6.82 3.19
CA ALA A 61 -10.87 5.39 3.41
C ALA A 61 -10.44 4.66 2.14
N ALA A 62 -9.84 3.49 2.30
CA ALA A 62 -9.45 2.65 1.17
C ALA A 62 -9.61 1.17 1.50
N VAL A 63 -10.12 0.42 0.53
CA VAL A 63 -10.07 -1.03 0.50
C VAL A 63 -8.81 -1.42 -0.23
N ARG A 64 -8.00 -2.29 0.38
CA ARG A 64 -6.76 -2.79 -0.21
C ARG A 64 -6.80 -4.30 -0.28
N LEU A 65 -6.47 -4.83 -1.43
CA LEU A 65 -6.29 -6.25 -1.68
C LEU A 65 -4.81 -6.50 -1.87
N TYR A 66 -4.23 -7.33 -1.00
CA TYR A 66 -2.83 -7.73 -1.07
C TYR A 66 -2.71 -9.18 -1.54
N THR A 67 -1.74 -9.43 -2.39
CA THR A 67 -1.32 -10.77 -2.80
C THR A 67 0.15 -10.97 -2.43
N GLY A 68 0.46 -12.16 -1.93
CA GLY A 68 1.82 -12.55 -1.59
C GLY A 68 1.87 -14.01 -1.16
N LYS A 69 3.09 -14.56 -1.15
CA LYS A 69 3.35 -15.93 -0.73
C LYS A 69 4.32 -15.91 0.44
N TYR A 70 3.89 -16.44 1.58
CA TYR A 70 4.75 -16.58 2.75
C TYR A 70 5.79 -17.67 2.52
N LYS A 71 7.07 -17.32 2.65
CA LYS A 71 8.11 -18.33 2.79
C LYS A 71 8.13 -18.74 4.26
N ILE A 72 7.45 -19.84 4.56
CA ILE A 72 7.40 -20.40 5.91
C ILE A 72 8.80 -20.85 6.30
N GLN A 73 9.43 -20.14 7.25
CA GLN A 73 10.60 -20.63 7.93
C GLN A 73 10.10 -21.57 9.03
N ARG A 74 10.26 -22.88 8.82
CA ARG A 74 10.02 -23.83 9.90
C ARG A 74 11.03 -23.53 11.00
N PRO A 75 10.61 -23.48 12.28
CA PRO A 75 11.56 -23.37 13.35
C PRO A 75 12.54 -24.53 13.20
N VAL A 76 13.83 -24.20 13.10
CA VAL A 76 14.88 -25.20 13.27
C VAL A 76 14.59 -25.84 14.61
N VAL A 77 14.28 -27.14 14.59
CA VAL A 77 14.08 -27.92 15.81
C VAL A 77 15.46 -28.04 16.47
N TYR A 78 15.91 -26.99 17.15
CA TYR A 78 16.95 -27.05 18.17
C TYR A 78 16.31 -27.71 19.41
N GLY A 79 15.93 -28.98 19.27
CA GLY A 79 15.02 -29.63 20.21
C GLY A 79 15.09 -31.15 20.23
N LEU A 80 15.98 -31.79 19.46
CA LEU A 80 16.47 -33.14 19.81
C LEU A 80 17.57 -33.04 20.88
N VAL A 81 17.38 -32.19 21.90
CA VAL A 81 18.13 -32.36 23.15
C VAL A 81 17.46 -33.53 23.86
N LYS A 82 18.06 -34.71 23.70
CA LYS A 82 17.79 -35.93 24.48
C LYS A 82 17.52 -35.53 25.93
N ARG A 83 16.27 -35.58 26.38
CA ARG A 83 15.97 -35.71 27.81
C ARG A 83 16.51 -37.07 28.23
N LYS A 84 17.77 -37.10 28.69
CA LYS A 84 18.26 -38.18 29.56
C LYS A 84 17.38 -38.14 30.81
N LYS A 85 16.43 -39.08 30.90
CA LYS A 85 15.82 -39.46 32.17
C LYS A 85 16.95 -39.96 33.06
N TYR A 86 17.31 -39.19 34.08
CA TYR A 86 17.95 -39.75 35.26
C TYR A 86 16.81 -40.21 36.17
N LEU A 87 16.59 -41.53 36.18
CA LEU A 87 15.97 -42.24 37.29
C LEU A 87 17.06 -42.48 38.34
#